data_AF-Q93IP5-F1
#
_entry.id   AF-Q93IP5-F1
#
_cell.length_a   1.000
_cell.length_b   1.000
_cell.length_c   1.000
_cell.angle_alpha   90.00
_cell.angle_beta   90.00
_cell.angle_gamma   90.00
#
_symmetry.space_group_name_H-M   'P 1'
#
loop_
_entity.id
_entity.type
_entity.pdbx_description
1 polymer ?
#
loop_
_entity_poly.entity_id
_entity_poly.type
_entity_poly.pdbx_seq_one_letter_code
_entity_poly.pdbx_strand_id
1 'polypeptide(L)'
;LHVYGPTENTTFSSWYWVQDVPKDATTIPIGRPIANTQIYILEQYLQPVPVGVPGELHIGGVGLATGYLNRLELTQEKFIPNPLRRSRGAQDLGSRGVKEDQSCSERLYKTGDLARYLSDGNIEYIGRIDNQVKIRG
;
A
#
# COMPACT_ATOMS: atom_id res chain seq x y z
N LEU A 1 17.25 -10.74 0.95
CA LEU A 1 15.86 -10.30 1.19
C LEU A 1 15.81 -8.79 1.01
N HIS A 2 15.00 -8.29 0.09
CA HIS A 2 14.73 -6.85 -0.01
C HIS A 2 13.40 -6.57 0.69
N VAL A 3 13.36 -5.61 1.61
CA VAL A 3 12.18 -5.30 2.41
C VAL A 3 11.83 -3.83 2.26
N TYR A 4 10.54 -3.54 2.35
CA TYR A 4 10.03 -2.18 2.29
C TYR A 4 8.95 -2.00 3.35
N GLY A 5 8.98 -0.87 4.03
CA GLY A 5 7.84 -0.34 4.74
C GLY A 5 8.19 0.95 5.47
N PRO A 6 7.22 1.87 5.61
CA PRO A 6 7.36 3.04 6.46
C PRO A 6 7.26 2.65 7.94
N THR A 7 7.70 3.54 8.83
CA THR A 7 7.59 3.35 10.28
C THR A 7 6.13 3.17 10.72
N GLU A 8 5.22 3.86 10.05
CA GLU A 8 3.77 3.88 10.27
C GLU A 8 3.08 2.54 9.99
N ASN A 9 3.81 1.56 9.44
CA ASN A 9 3.31 0.22 9.15
C ASN A 9 4.11 -0.90 9.82
N THR A 10 4.83 -0.58 10.90
CA THR A 10 5.57 -1.56 11.74
C THR A 10 6.72 -2.26 10.99
N THR A 11 7.80 -1.53 10.76
CA THR A 11 9.09 -2.00 10.18
C THR A 11 9.04 -2.28 8.67
N PHE A 12 8.29 -3.30 8.24
CA PHE A 12 8.17 -3.63 6.81
C PHE A 12 6.78 -4.19 6.51
N SER A 13 6.30 -3.90 5.30
CA SER A 13 4.97 -4.26 4.79
C SER A 13 5.03 -5.18 3.59
N SER A 14 6.17 -5.24 2.90
CA SER A 14 6.41 -6.15 1.79
C SER A 14 7.85 -6.66 1.77
N TRP A 15 8.04 -7.77 1.07
CA TRP A 15 9.35 -8.34 0.86
C TRP A 15 9.48 -8.98 -0.52
N TYR A 16 10.70 -8.98 -1.02
CA TYR A 16 11.11 -9.64 -2.25
C TYR A 16 12.31 -10.56 -2.00
N TRP A 17 12.23 -11.78 -2.52
CA TRP A 17 13.36 -12.71 -2.53
C TRP A 17 14.29 -12.39 -3.70
N VAL A 18 15.40 -11.74 -3.40
CA VAL A 18 16.43 -11.44 -4.40
C VAL A 18 17.21 -12.72 -4.70
N GLN A 19 16.93 -13.36 -5.83
CA GLN A 19 17.68 -14.52 -6.31
C GLN A 19 18.86 -14.11 -7.19
N ASP A 20 18.65 -13.08 -8.01
CA ASP A 20 19.64 -12.50 -8.90
C ASP A 20 19.38 -11.00 -9.06
N VAL A 21 20.42 -10.25 -9.42
CA VAL A 21 20.36 -8.81 -9.69
C VAL A 21 20.87 -8.58 -11.11
N PRO A 22 19.99 -8.23 -12.06
CA PRO A 22 20.42 -7.92 -13.42
C PRO A 22 21.47 -6.82 -13.43
N LYS A 23 22.47 -6.92 -14.30
CA LYS A 23 23.59 -5.96 -14.36
C LYS A 23 23.15 -4.51 -14.54
N ASP A 24 22.06 -4.30 -15.28
CA ASP A 24 21.52 -2.98 -15.59
C ASP A 24 20.31 -2.60 -14.71
N ALA A 25 20.04 -3.37 -13.64
CA ALA A 25 18.95 -3.06 -12.73
C ALA A 25 19.24 -1.77 -11.94
N THR A 26 18.41 -0.75 -12.15
CA THR A 26 18.45 0.50 -11.37
C THR A 26 17.64 0.41 -10.08
N THR A 27 16.74 -0.56 -9.99
CA THR A 27 15.92 -0.86 -8.82
C THR A 27 15.61 -2.35 -8.76
N ILE A 28 15.26 -2.82 -7.57
CA ILE A 28 14.78 -4.20 -7.33
C ILE A 28 13.37 -4.09 -6.77
N PRO A 29 12.42 -4.96 -7.18
CA PRO A 29 11.08 -4.93 -6.64
C PRO A 29 11.06 -4.95 -5.11
N ILE A 30 10.10 -4.26 -4.52
CA ILE A 30 9.80 -4.33 -3.08
C ILE A 30 8.87 -5.51 -2.75
N GLY A 31 8.45 -6.23 -3.79
CA GLY A 31 7.89 -7.58 -3.70
C GLY A 31 6.40 -7.59 -3.40
N ARG A 32 5.97 -8.49 -2.52
CA ARG A 32 4.56 -8.72 -2.20
C ARG A 32 4.27 -8.43 -0.73
N PRO A 33 3.01 -8.10 -0.38
CA PRO A 33 2.63 -7.86 1.01
C PRO A 33 2.96 -9.04 1.93
N ILE A 34 3.35 -8.75 3.17
CA ILE A 34 3.40 -9.77 4.22
C ILE A 34 2.00 -10.20 4.65
N ALA A 35 1.91 -11.25 5.47
CA ALA A 35 0.63 -11.70 6.01
C ALA A 35 -0.12 -10.56 6.73
N ASN A 36 -1.45 -10.57 6.62
CA ASN A 36 -2.36 -9.59 7.24
C ASN A 36 -2.09 -8.11 6.85
N THR A 37 -1.39 -7.89 5.73
CA THR A 37 -1.10 -6.57 5.16
C THR A 37 -1.73 -6.46 3.77
N GLN A 38 -2.29 -5.30 3.47
CA GLN A 38 -2.83 -4.96 2.16
C GLN A 38 -2.01 -3.83 1.57
N ILE A 39 -1.69 -3.93 0.27
CA ILE A 39 -1.06 -2.84 -0.46
C ILE A 39 -1.92 -2.53 -1.69
N TYR A 40 -2.28 -1.27 -1.84
CA TYR A 40 -3.03 -0.74 -2.97
C TYR A 40 -2.18 0.29 -3.70
N ILE A 41 -2.20 0.26 -5.03
CA ILE A 41 -1.65 1.34 -5.85
C ILE A 41 -2.85 2.12 -6.37
N LEU A 42 -3.02 3.35 -5.88
CA LEU A 42 -4.21 4.15 -6.10
C LEU A 42 -3.90 5.42 -6.89
N GLU A 43 -4.85 5.88 -7.68
CA GLU A 43 -4.80 7.22 -8.27
C GLU A 43 -5.40 8.28 -7.31
N GLN A 44 -5.44 9.55 -7.76
CA GLN A 44 -5.82 10.71 -6.96
C GLN A 44 -7.24 10.69 -6.38
N TYR A 45 -8.19 9.99 -7.01
CA TYR A 45 -9.55 9.74 -6.54
C TYR A 45 -9.68 8.42 -5.76
N LEU A 46 -8.55 7.87 -5.30
CA LEU A 46 -8.45 6.66 -4.49
C LEU A 46 -9.01 5.39 -5.16
N GLN A 47 -8.98 5.33 -6.51
CA GLN A 47 -9.31 4.12 -7.26
C GLN A 47 -8.06 3.30 -7.57
N PRO A 48 -8.14 1.96 -7.58
CA PRO A 48 -7.02 1.12 -7.98
C PRO A 48 -6.64 1.36 -9.45
N VAL A 49 -5.33 1.51 -9.71
CA VAL A 49 -4.82 1.60 -11.08
C VAL A 49 -4.58 0.21 -11.69
N PRO A 50 -4.62 0.07 -13.03
CA PRO A 50 -4.25 -1.17 -13.69
C PRO A 50 -2.80 -1.60 -13.42
N VAL A 51 -2.51 -2.90 -13.57
CA VAL A 51 -1.13 -3.43 -13.50
C VAL A 51 -0.24 -2.71 -14.51
N GLY A 52 0.97 -2.33 -14.09
CA GLY A 52 1.95 -1.58 -14.88
C GLY A 52 1.77 -0.06 -14.84
N VAL A 53 0.64 0.45 -14.35
CA VAL A 53 0.37 1.89 -14.24
C VAL A 53 0.85 2.41 -12.88
N PRO A 54 1.63 3.50 -12.83
CA PRO A 54 2.04 4.13 -11.58
C PRO A 54 0.86 4.75 -10.80
N GLY A 55 0.91 4.66 -9.48
CA GLY A 55 0.03 5.35 -8.55
C GLY A 55 0.64 5.45 -7.15
N GLU A 56 -0.04 6.14 -6.25
CA GLU A 56 0.42 6.27 -4.85
C GLU A 56 0.20 4.94 -4.11
N LEU A 57 1.25 4.47 -3.45
CA LEU A 57 1.22 3.27 -2.62
C LEU A 57 0.48 3.57 -1.30
N HIS A 58 -0.55 2.79 -1.03
CA HIS A 58 -1.33 2.85 0.20
C HIS A 58 -1.27 1.51 0.92
N ILE A 59 -1.13 1.52 2.24
CA ILE A 59 -0.98 0.31 3.04
C ILE A 59 -2.12 0.18 4.04
N GLY A 60 -2.75 -0.97 4.09
CA GLY A 60 -3.75 -1.35 5.09
C GLY A 60 -3.34 -2.60 5.86
N GLY A 61 -4.13 -2.94 6.87
CA GLY A 61 -3.98 -4.19 7.64
C GLY A 61 -3.51 -3.98 9.07
N VAL A 62 -3.15 -5.08 9.73
CA VAL A 62 -2.88 -5.10 11.18
C VAL A 62 -1.58 -4.40 11.58
N GLY A 63 -0.67 -4.18 10.62
CA GLY A 63 0.61 -3.49 10.84
C GLY A 63 0.50 -1.97 10.98
N LEU A 64 -0.69 -1.38 10.73
CA LEU A 64 -0.89 0.06 10.84
C LEU A 64 -0.65 0.56 12.27
N ALA A 65 0.13 1.63 12.39
CA ALA A 65 0.26 2.38 13.62
C ALA A 65 -1.10 2.98 14.04
N THR A 66 -1.22 3.29 15.33
CA THR A 66 -2.39 3.98 15.87
C THR A 66 -2.49 5.41 15.31
N GLY A 67 -1.35 6.07 15.13
CA GLY A 67 -1.23 7.39 14.53
C GLY A 67 0.03 8.12 15.00
N TYR A 68 0.04 9.44 14.82
CA TYR A 68 1.10 10.32 15.32
C TYR A 68 0.72 10.87 16.70
N LEU A 69 1.63 10.74 17.67
CA LEU A 69 1.42 11.20 19.04
C LEU A 69 1.12 12.71 19.07
N ASN A 70 -0.01 13.08 19.68
CA ASN A 70 -0.47 14.48 19.83
C ASN A 70 -0.63 15.26 18.52
N ARG A 71 -0.83 14.56 17.39
CA ARG A 71 -1.00 15.16 16.05
C ARG A 71 -2.21 14.55 15.34
N LEU A 72 -3.41 14.81 15.87
CA LEU A 72 -4.65 14.23 15.35
C LEU A 72 -4.91 14.62 13.88
N GLU A 73 -4.69 15.88 13.52
CA GLU A 73 -4.90 16.38 12.15
C GLU A 73 -4.01 15.64 11.14
N LEU A 74 -2.71 15.55 11.42
CA LEU A 74 -1.78 14.80 10.57
C LEU A 74 -2.11 13.30 10.53
N THR A 75 -2.59 12.75 11.65
CA THR A 75 -3.05 11.35 11.70
C THR A 75 -4.24 11.14 10.77
N GLN A 76 -5.22 12.03 10.77
CA GLN A 76 -6.39 11.94 9.88
C GLN A 76 -6.03 12.19 8.41
N GLU A 77 -5.03 13.03 8.15
CA GLU A 77 -4.50 13.28 6.81
C GLU A 77 -3.82 12.04 6.22
N LYS A 78 -2.98 11.35 7.02
CA LYS A 78 -2.17 10.21 6.55
C LYS A 78 -2.86 8.86 6.71
N PHE A 79 -3.68 8.67 7.73
CA PHE A 79 -4.43 7.43 8.01
C PHE A 79 -5.90 7.62 7.64
N ILE A 80 -6.19 7.49 6.34
CA ILE A 80 -7.51 7.74 5.77
C ILE A 80 -8.45 6.53 5.93
N PRO A 81 -9.78 6.72 5.93
CA PRO A 81 -10.72 5.60 5.79
C PRO A 81 -10.47 4.83 4.49
N ASN A 82 -10.58 3.50 4.52
CA ASN A 82 -10.42 2.69 3.32
C ASN A 82 -11.68 2.76 2.43
N PRO A 83 -11.62 3.40 1.24
CA PRO A 83 -12.79 3.52 0.37
C PRO A 83 -13.20 2.19 -0.26
N LEU A 84 -12.27 1.23 -0.37
CA LEU A 84 -12.49 -0.06 -1.03
C LEU A 84 -13.30 -1.04 -0.18
N ARG A 85 -13.43 -0.77 1.13
CA ARG A 85 -14.24 -1.59 2.06
C ARG A 85 -15.71 -1.64 1.65
N ARG A 86 -16.23 -0.60 0.98
CA ARG A 86 -17.62 -0.53 0.51
C ARG A 86 -17.85 -1.17 -0.87
N SER A 87 -16.81 -1.31 -1.68
CA SER A 87 -16.95 -1.69 -3.09
C SER A 87 -16.95 -3.20 -3.34
N ARG A 88 -16.52 -4.03 -2.38
CA ARG A 88 -16.53 -5.51 -2.49
C ARG A 88 -17.88 -6.16 -2.12
N GLY A 89 -18.99 -5.46 -2.33
CA GLY A 89 -20.32 -5.95 -1.97
C GLY A 89 -21.48 -5.40 -2.81
N ALA A 90 -21.22 -4.76 -3.95
CA ALA A 90 -22.26 -4.10 -4.75
C ALA A 90 -22.22 -4.47 -6.24
N GLN A 91 -21.79 -5.70 -6.58
CA GLN A 91 -22.23 -6.35 -7.81
C GLN A 91 -23.32 -7.36 -7.47
N ASP A 92 -24.54 -6.83 -7.41
CA ASP A 92 -25.83 -7.45 -7.76
C ASP A 92 -26.01 -8.95 -7.45
N LEU A 93 -26.23 -9.28 -6.18
CA LEU A 93 -27.06 -10.43 -5.79
C LEU A 93 -28.00 -9.95 -4.68
N GLY A 94 -29.28 -9.86 -5.02
CA GLY A 94 -30.33 -9.23 -4.23
C GLY A 94 -30.32 -9.53 -2.73
N SER A 95 -30.63 -8.48 -1.96
CA SER A 95 -31.30 -8.52 -0.66
C SER A 95 -31.02 -9.73 0.24
N ARG A 96 -29.76 -9.92 0.65
CA ARG A 96 -29.39 -10.64 1.88
C ARG A 96 -28.12 -9.99 2.42
N GLY A 97 -28.22 -9.50 3.67
CA GLY A 97 -27.28 -8.59 4.31
C GLY A 97 -25.82 -8.76 3.88
N VAL A 98 -25.25 -7.67 3.37
CA VAL A 98 -23.83 -7.54 3.06
C VAL A 98 -23.06 -7.86 4.35
N LYS A 99 -22.51 -9.07 4.46
CA LYS A 99 -21.49 -9.34 5.47
C LYS A 99 -20.32 -8.43 5.12
N GLU A 100 -19.97 -7.53 6.03
CA GLU A 100 -18.75 -6.73 5.86
C GLU A 100 -17.61 -7.67 5.50
N ASP A 101 -16.88 -7.36 4.41
CA ASP A 101 -15.68 -8.09 4.05
C ASP A 101 -14.62 -7.80 5.13
N GLN A 102 -14.65 -8.61 6.20
CA GLN A 102 -13.71 -8.54 7.32
C GLN A 102 -12.26 -8.77 6.89
N SER A 103 -12.02 -9.18 5.64
CA SER A 103 -10.67 -9.25 5.10
C SER A 103 -10.08 -7.88 4.81
N CYS A 104 -10.88 -6.82 4.61
CA CYS A 104 -10.40 -5.50 4.18
C CYS A 104 -10.19 -4.54 5.37
N SER A 105 -9.05 -3.86 5.43
CA SER A 105 -8.72 -2.96 6.54
C SER A 105 -9.63 -1.74 6.58
N GLU A 106 -9.97 -1.23 7.78
CA GLU A 106 -10.81 -0.04 7.94
C GLU A 106 -10.11 1.25 7.54
N ARG A 107 -8.78 1.29 7.64
CA ARG A 107 -7.94 2.45 7.35
C ARG A 107 -6.84 2.09 6.36
N LEU A 108 -6.36 3.10 5.63
CA LEU A 108 -5.16 3.03 4.80
C LEU A 108 -4.18 4.13 5.25
N TYR A 109 -2.89 3.82 5.24
CA TYR A 109 -1.83 4.79 5.38
C TYR A 109 -1.34 5.24 3.99
N LYS A 110 -1.27 6.56 3.78
CA LYS A 110 -0.73 7.22 2.59
C LYS A 110 0.79 7.34 2.69
N THR A 111 1.54 6.55 1.93
CA THR A 111 3.01 6.52 2.10
C THR A 111 3.72 7.71 1.46
N GLY A 112 3.09 8.35 0.46
CA GLY A 112 3.77 9.31 -0.41
C GLY A 112 4.76 8.67 -1.39
N ASP A 113 4.76 7.34 -1.52
CA ASP A 113 5.58 6.63 -2.49
C ASP A 113 4.81 6.39 -3.80
N LEU A 114 5.47 6.61 -4.92
CA LEU A 114 5.00 6.24 -6.24
C LEU A 114 5.48 4.82 -6.57
N ALA A 115 4.56 3.94 -6.92
CA ALA A 115 4.86 2.56 -7.24
C ALA A 115 3.88 1.99 -8.28
N ARG A 116 4.16 0.79 -8.77
CA ARG A 116 3.25 0.03 -9.64
C ARG A 116 3.34 -1.46 -9.39
N TYR A 117 2.26 -2.18 -9.66
CA TYR A 117 2.31 -3.63 -9.77
C TYR A 117 2.95 -4.04 -11.09
N LEU A 118 3.81 -5.06 -11.03
CA LEU A 118 4.31 -5.80 -12.18
C LEU A 118 3.36 -6.94 -12.54
N SER A 119 3.50 -7.50 -13.74
CA SER A 119 2.64 -8.59 -14.22
C SER A 119 2.72 -9.87 -13.38
N ASP A 120 3.83 -10.07 -12.67
CA ASP A 120 4.04 -11.17 -11.74
C ASP A 120 3.49 -10.88 -10.32
N GLY A 121 2.83 -9.74 -10.12
CA GLY A 121 2.27 -9.32 -8.83
C GLY A 121 3.29 -8.77 -7.82
N ASN A 122 4.58 -8.67 -8.18
CA ASN A 122 5.52 -7.89 -7.38
C ASN A 122 5.27 -6.39 -7.56
N ILE A 123 5.71 -5.60 -6.58
CA ILE A 123 5.59 -4.15 -6.63
C ILE A 123 6.96 -3.56 -6.96
N GLU A 124 7.00 -2.65 -7.93
CA GLU A 124 8.15 -1.82 -8.25
C GLU A 124 7.97 -0.45 -7.59
N TYR A 125 8.97 -0.03 -6.82
CA TYR A 125 9.07 1.33 -6.29
C TYR A 125 9.69 2.25 -7.35
N ILE A 126 9.05 3.39 -7.59
CA ILE A 126 9.44 4.37 -8.62
C ILE A 126 10.07 5.61 -7.98
N GLY A 127 9.53 6.08 -6.85
CA GLY A 127 10.02 7.31 -6.22
C GLY A 127 9.06 7.88 -5.19
N ARG A 128 9.19 9.17 -4.93
CA ARG A 128 8.34 9.95 -4.03
C ARG A 128 7.43 10.88 -4.83
N ILE A 129 6.20 11.06 -4.36
CA ILE A 129 5.29 12.09 -4.88
C ILE A 129 5.46 13.43 -4.15
N ASP A 130 6.10 13.40 -2.98
CA ASP A 130 6.33 14.56 -2.13
C ASP A 130 7.83 14.88 -2.01
N ASN A 131 8.16 15.79 -1.09
CA ASN A 131 9.52 16.28 -0.90
C ASN A 131 10.32 15.48 0.15
N GLN A 132 9.82 14.33 0.62
CA GLN A 132 10.61 13.48 1.53
C GLN A 132 11.77 12.83 0.76
N VAL A 133 12.93 12.71 1.41
CA VAL A 133 14.11 12.08 0.83
C VAL A 133 14.69 11.02 1.76
N LYS A 134 15.26 9.97 1.17
CA LYS A 134 16.07 8.96 1.85
C LYS A 134 17.53 9.17 1.48
N ILE A 135 18.38 9.47 2.47
CA ILE A 135 19.81 9.72 2.27
C ILE A 135 20.56 8.67 3.08
N ARG A 136 21.05 7.64 2.38
CA ARG A 136 21.79 6.50 2.97
C ARG A 136 20.98 5.74 4.05
N GLY A 137 19.67 5.63 3.84
CA GLY A 137 18.67 5.10 4.79
C GLY A 137 17.42 5.98 4.79
#